data_AF-A0A6V7BLL3-F1
#
_entry.id   AF-A0A6V7BLL3-F1
#
_cell.length_a   1.000
_cell.length_b   1.000
_cell.length_c   1.000
_cell.angle_alpha   90.00
_cell.angle_beta   90.00
_cell.angle_gamma   90.00
#
_symmetry.space_group_name_H-M   'P 1'
#
loop_
_entity.id
_entity.type
_entity.pdbx_description
1 polymer ?
#
loop_
_entity_poly.entity_id
_entity_poly.type
_entity_poly.pdbx_seq_one_letter_code
_entity_poly.pdbx_strand_id
1 'polypeptide(L)'
;MYRNSFVGQALKKDIYMDGKRLGESANKTYFYNQVDPGEHTVSTESEFSDNDFKFTVQSGMNYFIRQYIKMGVFVGGANVELVSEEEGKKGVLASGLAK
;
A
#
# COMPACT_ATOMS: atom_id res chain seq x y z
N MET A 1 1.34 4.75 2.69
CA MET A 1 0.90 3.87 1.58
C MET A 1 -0.34 4.44 0.94
N TYR A 2 -0.51 4.44 -0.38
CA TYR A 2 -1.73 4.95 -1.05
C TYR A 2 -2.18 4.05 -2.19
N ARG A 3 -3.45 4.19 -2.60
CA ARG A 3 -4.01 3.55 -3.80
C ARG A 3 -4.68 4.58 -4.70
N ASN A 4 -4.25 4.66 -5.94
CA ASN A 4 -4.81 5.57 -6.96
C ASN A 4 -5.06 4.86 -8.31
N SER A 5 -5.22 3.54 -8.32
CA SER A 5 -5.42 2.76 -9.53
C SER A 5 -6.80 3.00 -10.15
N PHE A 6 -6.85 3.10 -11.49
CA PHE A 6 -8.12 3.17 -12.22
C PHE A 6 -8.84 1.81 -12.28
N VAL A 7 -8.09 0.71 -12.28
CA VAL A 7 -8.62 -0.66 -12.28
C VAL A 7 -9.02 -1.09 -10.87
N GLY A 8 -10.15 -1.79 -10.74
CA GLY A 8 -10.58 -2.39 -9.48
C GLY A 8 -11.04 -1.39 -8.42
N GLN A 9 -11.65 -0.26 -8.83
CA GLN A 9 -12.03 0.82 -7.91
C GLN A 9 -13.01 0.39 -6.81
N ALA A 10 -13.90 -0.57 -7.11
CA ALA A 10 -14.84 -1.14 -6.15
C ALA A 10 -14.20 -2.19 -5.22
N LEU A 11 -13.02 -2.71 -5.58
CA LEU A 11 -12.32 -3.67 -4.75
C LEU A 11 -11.70 -2.97 -3.56
N LYS A 12 -11.65 -3.70 -2.47
CA LYS A 12 -10.91 -3.35 -1.28
C LYS A 12 -9.97 -4.49 -0.93
N LYS A 13 -8.89 -4.16 -0.24
CA LYS A 13 -7.86 -5.13 0.15
C LYS A 13 -7.26 -4.77 1.48
N ASP A 14 -7.05 -5.78 2.31
CA ASP A 14 -6.34 -5.58 3.56
C ASP A 14 -4.87 -5.25 3.34
N ILE A 15 -4.37 -4.39 4.20
CA ILE A 15 -3.00 -3.89 4.23
C ILE A 15 -2.40 -4.21 5.58
N TYR A 16 -1.15 -4.64 5.55
CA TYR A 16 -0.41 -5.02 6.74
C TYR A 16 0.93 -4.30 6.78
N MET A 17 1.39 -3.99 7.99
CA MET A 17 2.74 -3.56 8.29
C MET A 17 3.31 -4.50 9.34
N ASP A 18 4.42 -5.16 9.02
CA ASP A 18 5.08 -6.15 9.88
C ASP A 18 4.11 -7.21 10.42
N GLY A 19 3.24 -7.71 9.54
CA GLY A 19 2.21 -8.71 9.86
C GLY A 19 1.02 -8.18 10.66
N LYS A 20 1.00 -6.90 11.05
CA LYS A 20 -0.13 -6.27 11.75
C LYS A 20 -1.02 -5.55 10.74
N ARG A 21 -2.32 -5.84 10.77
CA ARG A 21 -3.31 -5.20 9.89
C ARG A 21 -3.41 -3.71 10.18
N LEU A 22 -3.05 -2.89 9.18
CA LEU A 22 -3.23 -1.44 9.20
C LEU A 22 -4.67 -1.03 8.88
N GLY A 23 -5.35 -1.81 8.05
CA GLY A 23 -6.74 -1.58 7.66
C GLY A 23 -7.03 -2.02 6.23
N GLU A 24 -8.21 -1.65 5.76
CA GLU A 24 -8.73 -2.05 4.44
C GLU A 24 -8.60 -0.89 3.45
N SER A 25 -7.81 -1.09 2.40
CA SER A 25 -7.61 -0.11 1.34
C SER A 25 -8.86 0.09 0.49
N ALA A 26 -9.12 1.34 0.09
CA ALA A 26 -10.12 1.71 -0.91
C ALA A 26 -9.51 2.57 -2.02
N ASN A 27 -10.30 2.99 -3.01
CA ASN A 27 -9.76 3.81 -4.10
C ASN A 27 -9.55 5.24 -3.58
N LYS A 28 -8.44 5.87 -3.97
CA LYS A 28 -8.05 7.23 -3.55
C LYS A 28 -7.98 7.37 -2.02
N THR A 29 -7.48 6.34 -1.35
CA THR A 29 -7.19 6.41 0.09
C THR A 29 -5.71 6.17 0.35
N TYR A 30 -5.20 6.76 1.44
CA TYR A 30 -3.86 6.50 1.93
C TYR A 30 -3.85 6.19 3.43
N PHE A 31 -2.87 5.37 3.83
CA PHE A 31 -2.52 5.09 5.21
C PHE A 31 -1.22 5.80 5.57
N TYR A 32 -1.18 6.40 6.75
CA TYR A 32 0.02 6.94 7.37
C TYR A 32 0.35 6.10 8.60
N ASN A 33 1.58 5.59 8.66
CA ASN A 33 2.06 4.80 9.78
C ASN A 33 3.51 5.19 10.07
N GLN A 34 3.83 5.43 11.33
CA GLN A 34 5.20 5.66 11.79
C GLN A 34 5.79 4.33 12.25
N VAL A 35 7.07 4.11 11.90
CA VAL A 35 7.83 2.92 12.26
C VAL A 35 9.23 3.32 12.70
N ASP A 36 9.89 2.47 13.47
CA ASP A 36 11.29 2.66 13.83
C ASP A 36 12.21 2.50 12.60
N PRO A 37 13.46 2.98 12.61
CA PRO A 37 14.41 2.66 11.56
C PRO A 37 14.77 1.17 11.57
N GLY A 38 14.83 0.54 10.41
CA GLY A 38 15.10 -0.90 10.30
C GLY A 38 14.47 -1.55 9.07
N GLU A 39 14.52 -2.88 9.03
CA GLU A 39 13.82 -3.66 8.01
C GLU A 39 12.34 -3.80 8.37
N HIS A 40 11.48 -3.51 7.40
CA HIS A 40 10.03 -3.63 7.52
C HIS A 40 9.45 -4.38 6.33
N THR A 41 8.28 -4.96 6.54
CA THR A 41 7.49 -5.59 5.48
C THR A 41 6.13 -4.92 5.40
N VAL A 42 5.78 -4.45 4.21
CA VAL A 42 4.40 -4.10 3.89
C VAL A 42 3.78 -5.25 3.10
N SER A 43 2.52 -5.56 3.38
CA SER A 43 1.80 -6.61 2.66
C SER A 43 0.42 -6.12 2.23
N THR A 44 -0.09 -6.71 1.15
CA THR A 44 -1.48 -6.53 0.73
C THR A 44 -2.13 -7.86 0.43
N GLU A 45 -3.38 -8.02 0.86
CA GLU A 45 -4.21 -9.15 0.49
C GLU A 45 -4.26 -9.30 -1.03
N SER A 46 -4.07 -10.53 -1.52
CA SER A 46 -4.21 -10.87 -2.92
C SER A 46 -5.02 -12.15 -3.09
N GLU A 47 -5.07 -12.69 -4.30
CA GLU A 47 -5.99 -13.76 -4.68
C GLU A 47 -5.72 -15.10 -3.97
N PHE A 48 -4.46 -15.46 -3.78
CA PHE A 48 -4.06 -16.75 -3.20
C PHE A 48 -3.32 -16.64 -1.87
N SER A 49 -2.67 -15.50 -1.64
CA SER A 49 -1.95 -15.15 -0.42
C SER A 49 -1.72 -13.64 -0.38
N ASP A 50 -1.23 -13.14 0.73
CA ASP A 50 -0.69 -11.78 0.79
C ASP A 50 0.53 -11.66 -0.15
N ASN A 51 0.67 -10.47 -0.74
CA ASN A 51 1.87 -10.07 -1.47
C ASN A 51 2.71 -9.16 -0.59
N ASP A 52 3.93 -9.59 -0.30
CA ASP A 52 4.87 -8.90 0.59
C ASP A 52 5.87 -8.05 -0.19
N PHE A 53 6.22 -6.90 0.37
CA PHE A 53 7.35 -6.08 -0.07
C PHE A 53 8.19 -5.66 1.13
N LYS A 54 9.45 -6.09 1.13
CA LYS A 54 10.44 -5.78 2.18
C LYS A 54 11.23 -4.54 1.80
N PHE A 55 11.48 -3.67 2.77
CA PHE A 55 12.23 -2.44 2.58
C PHE A 55 12.91 -2.01 3.88
N THR A 56 13.96 -1.20 3.75
CA THR A 56 14.70 -0.66 4.90
C THR A 56 14.38 0.83 5.08
N VAL A 57 13.93 1.19 6.27
CA VAL A 57 13.58 2.56 6.66
C VAL A 57 14.75 3.21 7.39
N GLN A 58 15.09 4.43 6.99
CA GLN A 58 16.04 5.30 7.68
C GLN A 58 15.29 6.34 8.53
N SER A 59 15.89 6.71 9.66
CA SER A 59 15.34 7.74 10.55
C SER A 59 15.21 9.09 9.82
N GLY A 60 14.09 9.79 10.06
CA GLY A 60 13.82 11.11 9.48
C GLY A 60 13.38 11.11 8.01
N MET A 61 13.26 9.95 7.38
CA MET A 61 12.88 9.81 5.97
C MET A 61 11.43 9.33 5.82
N ASN A 62 10.76 9.78 4.75
CA ASN A 62 9.43 9.28 4.37
C ASN A 62 9.54 8.30 3.21
N TYR A 63 8.84 7.17 3.32
CA TYR A 63 8.76 6.15 2.27
C TYR A 63 7.34 6.06 1.74
N PHE A 64 7.22 6.03 0.42
CA PHE A 64 5.93 6.04 -0.25
C PHE A 64 5.73 4.72 -0.97
N ILE A 65 4.69 4.01 -0.56
CA ILE A 65 4.34 2.72 -1.11
C ILE A 65 3.01 2.87 -1.83
N ARG A 66 2.99 2.51 -3.10
CA ARG A 66 1.79 2.47 -3.92
C ARG A 66 1.25 1.05 -3.92
N GLN A 67 -0.02 0.92 -3.61
CA GLN A 67 -0.74 -0.33 -3.81
C GLN A 67 -1.51 -0.23 -5.14
N TYR A 68 -1.52 -1.33 -5.90
CA TYR A 68 -2.23 -1.42 -7.16
C TYR A 68 -2.95 -2.76 -7.31
N ILE A 69 -4.07 -2.73 -8.05
CA ILE A 69 -4.84 -3.93 -8.38
C ILE A 69 -4.19 -4.64 -9.57
N LYS A 70 -4.04 -5.96 -9.44
CA LYS A 70 -3.65 -6.87 -10.52
C LYS A 70 -4.89 -7.58 -11.05
N MET A 71 -4.97 -7.75 -12.37
CA MET A 71 -5.97 -8.64 -12.96
C MET A 71 -5.66 -10.06 -12.50
N GLY A 72 -6.56 -10.64 -11.70
CA GLY A 72 -6.47 -12.03 -11.26
C GLY A 72 -7.33 -12.95 -12.12
N VAL A 73 -7.36 -14.23 -11.75
CA VAL A 73 -8.05 -15.28 -12.51
C VAL A 73 -9.52 -15.42 -12.08
N PHE A 74 -9.77 -15.31 -10.77
CA PHE A 74 -11.08 -15.45 -10.12
C PHE A 74 -11.52 -14.16 -9.44
N VAL A 75 -10.60 -13.45 -8.77
CA VAL A 75 -10.83 -12.13 -8.17
C VAL A 75 -9.68 -11.18 -8.49
N GLY A 76 -9.91 -9.86 -8.43
CA GLY A 76 -8.80 -8.90 -8.57
C GLY A 76 -7.79 -9.07 -7.43
N GLY A 77 -6.56 -9.44 -7.77
CA GLY A 77 -5.43 -9.46 -6.84
C GLY A 77 -4.91 -8.06 -6.57
N ALA A 78 -3.94 -7.93 -5.68
CA ALA A 78 -3.24 -6.67 -5.45
C ALA A 78 -1.75 -6.90 -5.20
N ASN A 79 -0.97 -5.86 -5.39
CA ASN A 79 0.44 -5.85 -5.05
C ASN A 79 0.85 -4.43 -4.64
N VAL A 80 2.06 -4.29 -4.12
CA VAL A 80 2.62 -3.05 -3.60
C VAL A 80 3.99 -2.80 -4.23
N GLU A 81 4.34 -1.53 -4.36
CA GLU A 81 5.64 -1.10 -4.88
C GLU A 81 6.12 0.14 -4.13
N LEU A 82 7.42 0.22 -3.87
CA LEU A 82 8.05 1.46 -3.41
C LEU A 82 8.19 2.42 -4.59
N VAL A 83 7.72 3.65 -4.41
CA VAL A 83 7.81 4.70 -5.42
C VAL A 83 8.73 5.83 -4.96
N SER A 84 9.11 6.69 -5.90
CA SER A 84 9.86 7.91 -5.58
C SER A 84 9.07 8.83 -4.66
N GLU A 85 9.77 9.70 -3.94
CA GLU A 85 9.14 10.72 -3.09
C GLU A 85 8.24 11.67 -3.90
N GLU A 86 8.65 12.04 -5.11
CA GLU A 86 7.85 12.91 -5.98
C GLU A 86 6.53 12.25 -6.37
N GLU A 87 6.57 11.01 -6.84
CA GLU A 87 5.38 10.25 -7.21
C GLU A 87 4.49 9.99 -5.99
N GLY A 88 5.10 9.58 -4.89
CA GLY A 88 4.43 9.27 -3.64
C GLY A 88 3.67 10.45 -3.06
N LYS A 89 4.29 11.64 -3.03
CA LYS A 89 3.64 12.88 -2.61
C LYS A 89 2.42 13.21 -3.47
N LYS A 90 2.55 13.12 -4.80
CA LYS A 90 1.42 13.33 -5.73
C LYS A 90 0.28 12.34 -5.47
N GLY A 91 0.62 11.07 -5.27
CA GLY A 91 -0.35 10.01 -4.98
C GLY A 91 -1.11 10.22 -3.67
N VAL A 92 -0.41 10.62 -2.61
CA VAL A 92 -1.01 10.93 -1.31
C VAL A 92 -1.90 12.19 -1.40
N LEU A 93 -1.42 13.26 -2.05
CA LEU A 93 -2.21 14.50 -2.23
C LEU A 93 -3.49 14.28 -3.04
N ALA A 94 -3.49 13.31 -3.95
CA ALA A 94 -4.67 12.91 -4.74
C ALA A 94 -5.61 11.94 -3.99
N SER A 95 -5.31 11.61 -2.73
CA SER A 95 -6.02 10.62 -1.92
C SER A 95 -6.48 11.21 -0.57
N GLY A 96 -7.52 10.64 0.02
CA GLY A 96 -7.94 10.95 1.40
C GLY A 96 -7.29 10.02 2.42
N LEU A 97 -7.13 10.47 3.66
CA LEU A 97 -6.69 9.60 4.75
C LEU A 97 -7.73 8.49 4.96
N ALA A 98 -7.28 7.24 5.05
CA ALA A 98 -8.13 6.10 5.39
C ALA A 98 -8.75 6.31 6.78
N LYS A 99 -10.05 6.00 6.90
CA LYS A 99 -10.83 6.12 8.14
C LYS A 99 -10.88 4.80 8.88
#